data_AF-A0A2V1NI43-F1
#
_entry.id   AF-A0A2V1NI43-F1
#
_cell.length_a   1.000
_cell.length_b   1.000
_cell.length_c   1.000
_cell.angle_alpha   90.00
_cell.angle_beta   90.00
_cell.angle_gamma   90.00
#
_symmetry.space_group_name_H-M   'P 1'
#
loop_
_entity.id
_entity.type
_entity.pdbx_description
1 polymer ?
#
loop_
_entity_poly.entity_id
_entity_poly.type
_entity_poly.pdbx_seq_one_letter_code
_entity_poly.pdbx_strand_id
1 'polypeptide(L)' 'MATPQRPRTPQSEPRECRVRAEEHLGSGERDVDVPSAMAWALLAIAGELHEIRRQLGKR' A
#
# COMPACT_ATOMS: atom_id res chain seq x y z
N MET A 1 28.42 9.59 -16.76
CA MET A 1 27.10 9.11 -17.22
C MET A 1 26.33 8.62 -16.01
N ALA A 2 25.24 9.29 -15.60
CA ALA A 2 24.47 8.92 -14.42
C ALA A 2 23.42 7.86 -14.81
N THR A 3 23.44 6.69 -14.18
CA THR A 3 22.41 5.67 -14.35
C THR A 3 21.10 6.14 -13.72
N PRO A 4 19.96 6.12 -14.45
CA PRO A 4 18.67 6.49 -13.88
C PRO A 4 18.31 5.49 -12.77
N GLN A 5 18.25 6.00 -11.54
CA GLN A 5 17.83 5.23 -10.38
C GLN A 5 16.34 4.90 -10.57
N ARG A 6 16.02 3.64 -10.91
CA ARG A 6 14.62 3.18 -10.95
C ARG A 6 13.97 3.51 -9.60
N PRO A 7 12.83 4.23 -9.57
CA PRO A 7 12.05 4.30 -8.33
C PRO A 7 11.69 2.85 -7.98
N ARG A 8 12.16 2.40 -6.81
CA ARG A 8 12.25 0.96 -6.49
C ARG A 8 10.89 0.29 -6.28
N THR A 9 9.83 1.06 -6.13
CA THR A 9 8.43 0.63 -5.97
C THR A 9 7.58 1.90 -5.97
N PRO A 10 6.26 1.80 -6.20
CA PRO A 10 5.34 2.90 -5.90
C PRO A 10 5.58 3.38 -4.47
N GLN A 11 5.87 4.68 -4.29
CA GLN A 11 6.07 5.28 -2.97
C GLN A 11 4.72 5.70 -2.37
N SER A 12 3.80 4.75 -2.27
CA SER A 12 2.52 5.00 -1.63
C SER A 12 2.67 4.84 -0.12
N GLU A 13 2.14 5.81 0.63
CA GLU A 13 2.06 5.67 2.08
C GLU A 13 1.06 4.58 2.46
N PRO A 14 1.21 3.92 3.63
CA PRO A 14 0.28 2.87 4.06
C PRO A 14 -1.19 3.34 4.06
N ARG A 15 -1.41 4.61 4.45
CA ARG A 15 -2.72 5.25 4.44
C ARG A 15 -3.32 5.35 3.03
N GLU A 16 -2.52 5.67 2.03
CA GLU A 16 -2.97 5.77 0.64
C GLU A 16 -3.35 4.39 0.09
N CYS A 17 -2.57 3.36 0.43
CA CYS A 17 -2.90 1.98 0.07
C CYS A 17 -4.25 1.54 0.67
N ARG A 18 -4.56 1.97 1.90
CA ARG A 18 -5.86 1.67 2.51
C ARG A 18 -7.02 2.33 1.76
N VAL A 19 -6.89 3.62 1.42
CA VAL A 19 -7.91 4.34 0.65
C VAL A 19 -8.14 3.68 -0.70
N ARG A 20 -7.06 3.30 -1.42
CA ARG A 20 -7.17 2.57 -2.69
C ARG A 20 -7.91 1.23 -2.54
N ALA A 21 -7.63 0.48 -1.47
CA ALA A 21 -8.33 -0.77 -1.21
C ALA A 21 -9.84 -0.55 -1.02
N GLU A 22 -10.21 0.48 -0.28
CA GLU A 22 -11.61 0.88 -0.04
C GLU A 22 -12.29 1.35 -1.34
N GLU A 23 -11.60 2.13 -2.18
CA GLU A 23 -12.07 2.55 -3.50
C GLU A 23 -12.36 1.35 -4.40
N HIS A 24 -11.46 0.37 -4.44
CA HIS A 24 -11.64 -0.85 -5.23
C HIS A 24 -12.73 -1.77 -4.70
N LEU A 25 -13.07 -1.72 -3.40
CA LEU A 25 -14.17 -2.48 -2.83
C LEU A 25 -15.53 -1.89 -3.19
N GLY A 26 -15.61 -0.59 -3.47
CA GLY A 26 -16.81 0.11 -3.89
C GLY A 26 -17.93 0.07 -2.84
N SER A 27 -18.49 1.24 -2.48
CA SER A 27 -19.71 1.29 -1.67
C SER A 27 -20.93 0.84 -2.51
N GLY A 28 -21.04 -0.45 -2.82
CA GLY A 28 -22.25 -1.05 -3.41
C GLY A 28 -22.23 -1.31 -4.92
N GLU A 29 -21.07 -1.31 -5.57
CA GLU A 29 -20.97 -1.70 -6.99
C GLU A 29 -20.96 -3.23 -7.16
N ARG A 30 -21.58 -3.73 -8.24
CA ARG A 30 -21.67 -5.17 -8.54
C ARG A 30 -20.41 -5.72 -9.22
N ASP A 31 -19.54 -4.86 -9.74
CA ASP A 31 -18.25 -5.22 -10.33
C ASP A 31 -17.11 -4.71 -9.44
N VAL A 32 -16.83 -5.47 -8.39
CA VAL A 32 -15.73 -5.19 -7.46
C VAL A 32 -14.46 -5.87 -7.96
N ASP A 33 -13.39 -5.10 -8.15
CA ASP A 33 -12.05 -5.66 -8.43
C ASP A 33 -11.40 -6.12 -7.11
N VAL A 34 -11.88 -7.27 -6.62
CA VAL A 34 -11.43 -7.88 -5.37
C VAL A 34 -9.91 -8.16 -5.37
N PRO A 35 -9.29 -8.70 -6.44
CA PRO A 35 -7.84 -8.87 -6.49
C PRO A 35 -7.08 -7.57 -6.25
N SER A 36 -7.47 -6.46 -6.89
CA SER A 36 -6.82 -5.17 -6.69
C SER A 36 -7.05 -4.62 -5.28
N ALA A 37 -8.27 -4.72 -4.75
CA ALA A 37 -8.57 -4.35 -3.37
C ALA A 37 -7.67 -5.09 -2.36
N MET A 38 -7.53 -6.41 -2.53
CA MET A 38 -6.67 -7.23 -1.68
C MET A 38 -5.19 -6.84 -1.80
N ALA A 39 -4.70 -6.59 -3.01
CA ALA A 39 -3.32 -6.17 -3.22
C ALA A 39 -3.01 -4.86 -2.49
N TRP A 40 -3.91 -3.87 -2.59
CA TRP A 40 -3.79 -2.59 -1.88
C TRP A 40 -3.88 -2.75 -0.36
N ALA A 41 -4.80 -3.59 0.14
CA ALA A 41 -4.91 -3.86 1.57
C ALA A 41 -3.62 -4.50 2.13
N LEU A 42 -3.03 -5.46 1.42
CA LEU A 42 -1.78 -6.10 1.83
C LEU A 42 -0.61 -5.11 1.86
N LEU A 43 -0.53 -4.19 0.89
CA LEU A 43 0.48 -3.15 0.88
C LEU A 43 0.34 -2.18 2.06
N ALA A 44 -0.89 -1.80 2.42
CA ALA A 44 -1.16 -0.99 3.61
C ALA A 44 -0.63 -1.67 4.87
N ILE A 45 -1.01 -2.94 5.09
CA ILE A 45 -0.58 -3.72 6.26
C ILE A 45 0.95 -3.87 6.31
N ALA A 46 1.58 -4.21 5.19
CA ALA A 46 3.03 -4.36 5.12
C ALA A 46 3.76 -3.05 5.47
N GLY A 47 3.22 -1.91 5.01
CA GLY A 47 3.73 -0.59 5.33
C GLY A 47 3.61 -0.23 6.81
N GLU A 48 2.43 -0.44 7.41
CA GLU A 48 2.20 -0.21 8.85
C GLU A 48 3.12 -1.08 9.72
N LEU A 49 3.26 -2.38 9.40
CA LEU A 49 4.17 -3.27 10.11
C LEU A 49 5.64 -2.84 10.00
N HIS A 50 6.05 -2.36 8.83
CA HIS A 50 7.39 -1.82 8.63
C HIS A 50 7.67 -0.61 9.52
N GLU A 51 6.71 0.31 9.64
CA GLU A 51 6.81 1.49 10.50
C GLU A 51 6.87 1.11 11.97
N ILE A 52 6.00 0.21 12.43
CA ILE A 52 6.03 -0.32 13.81
C ILE A 52 7.40 -0.92 14.12
N ARG A 53 7.93 -1.78 13.23
CA ARG A 53 9.26 -2.36 13.40
C ARG A 53 10.36 -1.29 13.51
N ARG A 54 10.29 -0.23 12.69
CA ARG A 54 11.23 0.90 12.75
C ARG A 54 11.12 1.68 14.05
N GLN A 55 9.94 1.83 14.62
CA GLN A 55 9.74 2.51 15.90
C GLN A 55 10.26 1.66 17.07
N LEU A 56 10.05 0.34 17.03
CA LEU A 56 10.55 -0.59 18.03
C LEU A 56 12.08 -0.66 18.04
N GLY A 57 12.73 -0.68 16.87
CA GLY A 57 14.20 -0.72 16.79
C GLY A 57 14.91 0.58 17.16
N LYS A 58 14.18 1.65 17.48
CA LYS A 58 14.73 2.93 17.98
C LYS A 58 14.67 3.05 19.50
N ARG A 59 14.05 2.09 20.19
CA ARG A 59 14.02 1.97 21.65
C ARG A 59 15.13 1.05 22.11
#